data_AF-A0A4R5WP82-F1
#
_entry.id   AF-A0A4R5WP82-F1
#
_cell.length_a   1.000
_cell.length_b   1.000
_cell.length_c   1.000
_cell.angle_alpha   90.00
_cell.angle_beta   90.00
_cell.angle_gamma   90.00
#
_symmetry.space_group_name_H-M   'P 1'
#
loop_
_entity.id
_entity.type
_entity.pdbx_description
1 polymer ?
#
loop_
_entity_poly.entity_id
_entity_poly.type
_entity_poly.pdbx_seq_one_letter_code
_entity_poly.pdbx_strand_id
1 'polypeptide(L)'
;MVGRANTGSVFDLQQWQPSAAAAAWVENFWSVTWDLRGAEPFDSTVITFPAVHLTHEWGTDNVRHGQRLPATLVHGVVERVFTTTLTGSGSVVGVRFRPGGFAARFGRDAGALTGRVLPVDDELLGTPASFPDDIARAAAAMDDVIGNHTGVDTTYRDLLMLLDRVRADPQLHRVEQVMALSTWSERTTQRVFRRYVGVPVKWVLCRYRLQHAALQIETVPDLDFADLAVRLEWYDQAHFSNDFRAMLGCTPGEYATKHRR
;
A
#
# COMPACT_ATOMS: atom_id res chain seq x y z
N MET A 1 -12.75 -0.15 4.62
CA MET A 1 -11.61 0.54 4.00
C MET A 1 -11.61 1.93 4.59
N VAL A 2 -10.60 2.26 5.38
CA VAL A 2 -10.49 3.54 6.07
C VAL A 2 -9.86 4.56 5.14
N GLY A 3 -10.39 5.78 5.16
CA GLY A 3 -9.74 6.94 4.56
C GLY A 3 -9.95 7.14 3.07
N ARG A 4 -11.21 7.38 2.70
CA ARG A 4 -11.46 8.29 1.58
C ARG A 4 -11.53 9.70 2.12
N ALA A 5 -10.41 10.41 2.04
CA ALA A 5 -10.44 11.86 2.04
C ALA A 5 -11.33 12.30 0.87
N ASN A 6 -12.57 12.66 1.16
CA ASN A 6 -13.62 13.14 0.25
C ASN A 6 -13.06 13.88 -0.99
N THR A 7 -12.76 13.16 -2.06
CA THR A 7 -12.32 13.69 -3.36
C THR A 7 -13.52 13.66 -4.28
N GLY A 8 -14.21 14.79 -4.40
CA GLY A 8 -15.16 14.99 -5.50
C GLY A 8 -14.41 14.87 -6.83
N SER A 9 -14.84 13.95 -7.69
CA SER A 9 -14.65 13.80 -9.15
C SER A 9 -13.39 14.33 -9.88
N VAL A 10 -12.22 14.46 -9.25
CA VAL A 10 -10.99 14.88 -9.96
C VAL A 10 -10.42 13.77 -10.85
N PHE A 11 -10.64 12.51 -10.46
CA PHE A 11 -10.17 11.33 -11.17
C PHE A 11 -11.18 10.19 -11.07
N ASP A 12 -11.20 9.29 -12.05
CA ASP A 12 -11.93 8.02 -12.00
C ASP A 12 -11.02 6.93 -11.44
N LEU A 13 -11.49 6.21 -10.41
CA LEU A 13 -10.78 5.11 -9.76
C LEU A 13 -11.58 3.82 -9.94
N GLN A 14 -10.97 2.85 -10.58
CA GLN A 14 -11.53 1.50 -10.72
C GLN A 14 -10.66 0.49 -9.97
N GLN A 15 -11.29 -0.56 -9.44
CA GLN A 15 -10.61 -1.67 -8.77
C GLN A 15 -11.26 -2.99 -9.16
N TRP A 16 -10.46 -4.01 -9.43
CA TRP A 16 -10.94 -5.34 -9.80
C TRP A 16 -9.99 -6.44 -9.29
N GLN A 17 -10.47 -7.68 -9.33
CA GLN A 17 -9.74 -8.84 -8.84
C GLN A 17 -8.72 -9.35 -9.88
N PRO A 18 -7.57 -9.91 -9.43
CA PRO A 18 -6.62 -10.58 -10.31
C PRO A 18 -7.20 -11.90 -10.85
N SER A 19 -6.54 -12.51 -11.84
CA SER A 19 -6.84 -13.90 -12.20
C SER A 19 -6.50 -14.87 -11.06
N ALA A 20 -7.01 -16.10 -11.14
CA ALA A 20 -6.67 -17.16 -10.20
C ALA A 20 -5.15 -17.46 -10.16
N ALA A 21 -4.44 -17.26 -11.28
CA ALA A 21 -3.00 -17.49 -11.34
C ALA A 21 -2.22 -16.41 -10.55
N ALA A 22 -2.60 -15.14 -10.67
CA ALA A 22 -1.93 -14.04 -9.97
C ALA A 22 -2.42 -13.83 -8.53
N ALA A 23 -3.62 -14.33 -8.17
CA ALA A 23 -4.27 -14.12 -6.87
C ALA A 23 -3.45 -14.58 -5.65
N ALA A 24 -2.50 -15.50 -5.85
CA ALA A 24 -1.57 -15.93 -4.81
C ALA A 24 -0.68 -14.79 -4.28
N TRP A 25 -0.33 -13.83 -5.13
CA TRP A 25 0.57 -12.71 -4.80
C TRP A 25 -0.12 -11.35 -4.85
N VAL A 26 -1.20 -11.23 -5.60
CA VAL A 26 -1.91 -9.96 -5.84
C VAL A 26 -3.14 -9.86 -4.95
N GLU A 27 -3.34 -8.69 -4.33
CA GLU A 27 -4.55 -8.36 -3.57
C GLU A 27 -5.64 -7.86 -4.52
N ASN A 28 -5.32 -6.88 -5.37
CA ASN A 28 -6.21 -6.35 -6.40
C ASN A 28 -5.45 -5.58 -7.47
N PHE A 29 -6.10 -5.41 -8.62
CA PHE A 29 -5.73 -4.41 -9.61
C PHE A 29 -6.50 -3.11 -9.36
N TRP A 30 -5.98 -2.01 -9.87
CA TRP A 30 -6.61 -0.71 -9.84
C TRP A 30 -6.19 0.14 -11.03
N SER A 31 -7.02 1.12 -11.39
CA SER A 31 -6.63 2.17 -12.31
C SER A 31 -7.10 3.53 -11.83
N VAL A 32 -6.36 4.56 -12.21
CA VAL A 32 -6.73 5.96 -12.02
C VAL A 32 -6.63 6.66 -13.36
N THR A 33 -7.67 7.39 -13.75
CA THR A 33 -7.65 8.27 -14.93
C THR A 33 -8.09 9.68 -14.55
N TRP A 34 -7.48 10.69 -15.16
CA TRP A 34 -7.85 12.08 -14.91
C TRP A 34 -7.70 12.92 -16.17
N ASP A 35 -8.43 14.03 -16.18
CA ASP A 35 -8.30 15.10 -17.17
C ASP A 35 -8.45 16.46 -16.48
N LEU A 36 -7.30 17.11 -16.28
CA LEU A 36 -7.13 18.42 -15.68
C LEU A 36 -6.57 19.42 -16.69
N ARG A 37 -6.77 19.17 -17.99
CA ARG A 37 -6.35 20.11 -19.03
C ARG A 37 -7.10 21.44 -18.85
N GLY A 38 -6.35 22.52 -18.63
CA GLY A 38 -6.91 23.85 -18.35
C GLY A 38 -7.39 24.05 -16.91
N ALA A 39 -7.13 23.09 -16.02
CA ALA A 39 -7.37 23.22 -14.58
C ALA A 39 -6.03 23.32 -13.82
N GLU A 40 -6.09 23.79 -12.57
CA GLU A 40 -4.94 23.81 -11.68
C GLU A 40 -4.47 22.39 -11.32
N PRO A 41 -3.17 22.18 -11.04
CA PRO A 41 -2.65 20.92 -10.54
C PRO A 41 -3.40 20.45 -9.28
N PHE A 42 -3.56 19.13 -9.16
CA PHE A 42 -4.25 18.53 -8.02
C PHE A 42 -3.34 17.58 -7.23
N ASP A 43 -3.14 17.86 -5.94
CA ASP A 43 -2.40 16.96 -5.06
C ASP A 43 -3.27 15.81 -4.58
N SER A 44 -2.96 14.61 -5.07
CA SER A 44 -3.61 13.37 -4.65
C SER A 44 -2.80 12.69 -3.54
N THR A 45 -3.47 12.46 -2.41
CA THR A 45 -2.89 11.79 -1.24
C THR A 45 -3.42 10.37 -1.11
N VAL A 46 -2.52 9.40 -1.03
CA VAL A 46 -2.88 7.97 -0.89
C VAL A 46 -2.46 7.44 0.47
N ILE A 47 -3.39 6.79 1.16
CA ILE A 47 -3.12 6.09 2.42
C ILE A 47 -2.39 4.79 2.12
N THR A 48 -1.25 4.62 2.77
CA THR A 48 -0.32 3.55 2.44
C THR A 48 -0.63 2.29 3.25
N PHE A 49 -0.54 1.16 2.56
CA PHE A 49 -0.59 -0.17 3.16
C PHE A 49 0.83 -0.78 3.11
N PRO A 50 1.14 -1.83 3.88
CA PRO A 50 2.39 -2.60 3.74
C PRO A 50 2.43 -3.40 2.42
N ALA A 51 2.30 -2.70 1.30
CA ALA A 51 2.17 -3.28 -0.03
C ALA A 51 3.18 -2.61 -0.96
N VAL A 52 3.80 -3.44 -1.80
CA VAL A 52 4.51 -2.99 -3.00
C VAL A 52 3.49 -2.87 -4.12
N HIS A 53 3.65 -1.87 -4.99
CA HIS A 53 2.83 -1.70 -6.18
C HIS A 53 3.70 -1.80 -7.44
N LEU A 54 3.17 -2.43 -8.48
CA LEU A 54 3.69 -2.35 -9.85
C LEU A 54 2.72 -1.48 -10.63
N THR A 55 3.19 -0.41 -11.27
CA THR A 55 2.36 0.49 -12.08
C THR A 55 2.89 0.60 -13.49
N HIS A 56 1.98 0.86 -14.42
CA HIS A 56 2.29 1.39 -15.74
C HIS A 56 1.51 2.69 -15.91
N GLU A 57 2.23 3.73 -16.30
CA GLU A 57 1.81 5.11 -16.18
C GLU A 57 2.07 5.85 -17.49
N TRP A 58 1.08 6.60 -17.97
CA TRP A 58 1.17 7.39 -19.19
C TRP A 58 0.31 8.65 -19.10
N GLY A 59 0.50 9.59 -20.02
CA GLY A 59 -0.24 10.86 -20.05
C GLY A 59 0.50 11.98 -20.76
N THR A 60 -0.01 13.20 -20.59
CA THR A 60 0.58 14.43 -21.16
C THR A 60 1.78 14.95 -20.36
N ASP A 61 1.95 14.48 -19.13
CA ASP A 61 3.12 14.82 -18.33
C ASP A 61 4.36 14.19 -18.96
N ASN A 62 5.47 14.93 -19.03
CA ASN A 62 6.72 14.37 -19.57
C ASN A 62 7.43 13.47 -18.56
N VAL A 63 7.29 13.77 -17.26
CA VAL A 63 7.99 13.11 -16.16
C VAL A 63 7.06 12.94 -14.96
N ARG A 64 7.00 11.74 -14.38
CA ARG A 64 6.35 11.46 -13.09
C ARG A 64 7.26 10.60 -12.23
N HIS A 65 7.34 10.90 -10.93
CA HIS A 65 8.27 10.23 -10.00
C HIS A 65 9.75 10.28 -10.44
N GLY A 66 10.14 11.33 -11.17
CA GLY A 66 11.49 11.45 -11.74
C GLY A 66 11.76 10.56 -12.96
N GLN A 67 10.74 9.87 -13.49
CA GLN A 67 10.84 8.97 -14.63
C GLN A 67 10.07 9.54 -15.83
N ARG A 68 10.64 9.40 -17.04
CA ARG A 68 9.98 9.83 -18.28
C ARG A 68 8.80 8.91 -18.60
N LEU A 69 7.68 9.49 -19.04
CA LEU A 69 6.49 8.73 -19.42
C LEU A 69 6.51 8.33 -20.91
N PRO A 70 5.87 7.19 -21.29
CA PRO A 70 5.26 6.21 -20.40
C PRO A 70 6.31 5.44 -19.58
N ALA A 71 5.95 5.04 -18.36
CA ALA A 71 6.86 4.38 -17.42
C ALA A 71 6.19 3.20 -16.73
N THR A 72 6.95 2.12 -16.55
CA THR A 72 6.57 0.99 -15.69
C THR A 72 7.41 1.04 -14.42
N LEU A 73 6.77 1.18 -13.26
CA LEU A 73 7.44 1.48 -12.00
C LEU A 73 7.10 0.46 -10.91
N VAL A 74 8.08 0.16 -10.07
CA VAL A 74 7.87 -0.48 -8.77
C VAL A 74 7.87 0.58 -7.69
N HIS A 75 6.75 0.70 -7.00
CA HIS A 75 6.62 1.53 -5.80
C HIS A 75 6.78 0.62 -4.58
N GLY A 76 7.88 0.77 -3.85
CA GLY A 76 8.07 0.05 -2.60
C GLY A 76 7.13 0.54 -1.49
N VAL A 77 7.18 -0.11 -0.33
CA VAL A 77 6.34 0.29 0.81
C VAL A 77 6.63 1.73 1.19
N VAL A 78 5.61 2.56 1.22
CA VAL A 78 5.74 3.98 1.57
C VAL A 78 5.50 4.15 3.07
N GLU A 79 6.56 4.58 3.77
CA GLU A 79 6.53 4.68 5.23
C GLU A 79 5.73 5.87 5.76
N ARG A 80 5.42 6.85 4.92
CA ARG A 80 4.67 8.06 5.27
C ARG A 80 3.54 8.27 4.27
N VAL A 81 2.75 9.31 4.47
CA VAL A 81 1.72 9.70 3.50
C VAL A 81 2.35 9.90 2.12
N PHE A 82 1.80 9.22 1.11
CA PHE A 82 2.22 9.39 -0.28
C PHE A 82 1.40 10.51 -0.91
N THR A 83 2.07 11.47 -1.54
CA THR A 83 1.42 12.54 -2.30
C THR A 83 1.98 12.55 -3.72
N THR A 84 1.09 12.66 -4.70
CA THR A 84 1.44 12.84 -6.12
C THR A 84 0.61 13.98 -6.70
N THR A 85 1.25 14.87 -7.43
CA THR A 85 0.57 15.98 -8.11
C THR A 85 0.13 15.51 -9.48
N LEU A 86 -1.17 15.59 -9.75
CA LEU A 86 -1.78 15.29 -11.04
C LEU A 86 -1.87 16.58 -11.86
N THR A 87 -1.38 16.52 -13.09
CA THR A 87 -1.44 17.61 -14.08
C THR A 87 -1.91 17.09 -15.42
N GLY A 88 -2.39 17.98 -16.28
CA GLY A 88 -2.82 17.64 -17.64
C GLY A 88 -3.81 16.47 -17.64
N SER A 89 -3.62 15.51 -18.54
CA SER A 89 -4.41 14.27 -18.57
C SER A 89 -3.50 13.05 -18.50
N GLY A 90 -3.93 12.00 -17.82
CA GLY A 90 -3.14 10.79 -17.71
C GLY A 90 -3.91 9.61 -17.15
N SER A 91 -3.23 8.48 -17.17
CA SER A 91 -3.74 7.21 -16.70
C SER A 91 -2.63 6.44 -15.98
N VAL A 92 -3.06 5.70 -14.97
CA VAL A 92 -2.23 4.72 -14.28
C VAL A 92 -3.04 3.43 -14.19
N VAL A 93 -2.41 2.32 -14.54
CA VAL A 93 -2.88 0.99 -14.13
C VAL A 93 -1.86 0.41 -13.17
N GLY A 94 -2.34 -0.19 -12.09
CA GLY A 94 -1.49 -0.69 -11.05
C GLY A 94 -1.96 -2.00 -10.47
N VAL A 95 -0.99 -2.77 -10.01
CA VAL A 95 -1.16 -3.99 -9.24
C VAL A 95 -0.77 -3.67 -7.80
N ARG A 96 -1.65 -4.01 -6.86
CA ARG A 96 -1.30 -4.03 -5.44
C ARG A 96 -0.98 -5.45 -5.03
N PHE A 97 0.27 -5.70 -4.65
CA PHE A 97 0.65 -7.00 -4.10
C PHE A 97 0.12 -7.16 -2.68
N ARG A 98 -0.23 -8.39 -2.32
CA ARG A 98 -0.37 -8.78 -0.91
C ARG A 98 0.95 -8.51 -0.19
N PRO A 99 0.94 -8.19 1.11
CA PRO A 99 2.17 -8.08 1.89
C PRO A 99 3.06 -9.33 1.72
N GLY A 100 4.30 -9.17 1.23
CA GLY A 100 5.19 -10.29 0.90
C GLY A 100 5.05 -10.85 -0.52
N GLY A 101 3.95 -10.57 -1.22
CA GLY A 101 3.62 -11.13 -2.52
C GLY A 101 4.63 -10.77 -3.60
N PHE A 102 5.11 -9.52 -3.64
CA PHE A 102 6.14 -9.10 -4.60
C PHE A 102 7.45 -9.87 -4.42
N ALA A 103 7.95 -9.95 -3.17
CA ALA A 103 9.18 -10.65 -2.86
C ALA A 103 9.07 -12.15 -3.15
N ALA A 104 7.94 -12.76 -2.80
CA ALA A 104 7.67 -14.17 -3.08
C ALA A 104 7.58 -14.46 -4.59
N ARG A 105 6.99 -13.53 -5.37
CA ARG A 105 6.84 -13.69 -6.82
C ARG A 105 8.13 -13.47 -7.59
N PHE A 106 8.90 -12.44 -7.26
CA PHE A 106 10.07 -12.01 -8.05
C PHE A 106 11.41 -12.34 -7.39
N GLY A 107 11.40 -12.93 -6.20
CA GLY A 107 12.61 -13.28 -5.44
C GLY A 107 13.43 -12.08 -4.97
N ARG A 108 12.90 -10.85 -5.10
CA ARG A 108 13.59 -9.60 -4.75
C ARG A 108 13.34 -9.21 -3.29
N ASP A 109 14.32 -8.55 -2.69
CA ASP A 109 14.20 -7.99 -1.34
C ASP A 109 13.31 -6.73 -1.37
N ALA A 110 12.11 -6.82 -0.79
CA ALA A 110 11.20 -5.69 -0.69
C ALA A 110 11.78 -4.57 0.19
N GLY A 111 12.67 -4.87 1.13
CA GLY A 111 13.33 -3.90 1.98
C GLY A 111 14.23 -2.94 1.21
N ALA A 112 14.81 -3.39 0.09
CA ALA A 112 15.61 -2.53 -0.80
C ALA A 112 14.76 -1.54 -1.62
N LEU A 113 13.44 -1.74 -1.65
CA LEU A 113 12.46 -0.93 -2.37
C LEU A 113 11.73 0.07 -1.46
N THR A 114 11.63 -0.21 -0.16
CA THR A 114 10.93 0.64 0.82
C THR A 114 11.35 2.11 0.69
N GLY A 115 10.37 2.99 0.56
CA GLY A 115 10.58 4.44 0.39
C GLY A 115 11.08 4.86 -1.00
N ARG A 116 11.11 3.96 -1.99
CA ARG A 116 11.63 4.23 -3.34
C ARG A 116 10.58 3.92 -4.41
N VAL A 117 10.66 4.67 -5.50
CA VAL A 117 9.98 4.40 -6.76
C VAL A 117 11.05 4.15 -7.80
N LEU A 118 11.08 2.96 -8.39
CA LEU A 118 12.13 2.54 -9.31
C LEU A 118 11.53 2.10 -10.65
N PRO A 119 12.17 2.39 -11.79
CA PRO A 119 11.78 1.80 -13.06
C PRO A 119 11.94 0.28 -12.98
N VAL A 120 11.00 -0.43 -13.60
CA VAL A 120 11.10 -1.88 -13.78
C VAL A 120 12.11 -2.18 -14.87
N ASP A 121 13.01 -3.11 -14.62
CA ASP A 121 13.88 -3.69 -15.64
C ASP A 121 13.34 -5.03 -16.14
N ASP A 122 13.80 -5.42 -17.33
CA ASP A 122 13.40 -6.68 -17.98
C ASP A 122 13.84 -7.91 -17.17
N GLU A 123 14.91 -7.78 -16.38
CA GLU A 123 15.41 -8.84 -15.50
C GLU A 123 14.41 -9.17 -14.39
N LEU A 124 13.74 -8.15 -13.82
CA LEU A 124 12.73 -8.33 -12.80
C LEU A 124 11.53 -9.12 -13.32
N LEU A 125 11.03 -8.78 -14.52
CA LEU A 125 9.85 -9.43 -15.09
C LEU A 125 10.16 -10.73 -15.82
N GLY A 126 11.42 -10.94 -16.23
CA GLY A 126 11.82 -12.03 -17.12
C GLY A 126 11.32 -11.88 -18.55
N THR A 127 10.81 -10.70 -18.90
CA THR A 127 10.26 -10.32 -20.21
C THR A 127 10.39 -8.80 -20.38
N PRO A 128 10.39 -8.26 -21.61
CA PRO A 128 10.41 -6.81 -21.79
C PRO A 128 9.32 -6.10 -20.99
N ALA A 129 9.69 -5.09 -20.20
CA ALA A 129 8.80 -4.28 -19.36
C ALA A 129 7.97 -3.26 -20.16
N SER A 130 7.53 -3.67 -21.34
CA SER A 130 6.76 -2.89 -22.30
C SER A 130 5.29 -3.28 -22.20
N PHE A 131 4.49 -2.40 -21.62
CA PHE A 131 3.04 -2.55 -21.53
C PHE A 131 2.37 -1.53 -22.47
N PRO A 132 1.20 -1.84 -23.01
CA PRO A 132 0.46 -0.89 -23.83
C PRO A 132 -0.15 0.22 -22.96
N ASP A 133 -0.22 1.44 -23.50
CA ASP A 133 -0.89 2.61 -22.91
C ASP A 133 -2.44 2.48 -22.92
N ASP A 134 -2.94 1.33 -22.47
CA ASP A 134 -4.34 0.96 -22.38
C ASP A 134 -4.56 0.15 -21.10
N ILE A 135 -5.53 0.56 -20.28
CA ILE A 135 -5.75 -0.01 -18.94
C ILE A 135 -6.02 -1.51 -19.01
N ALA A 136 -6.92 -1.94 -19.89
CA ALA A 136 -7.34 -3.33 -19.95
C ALA A 136 -6.21 -4.23 -20.45
N ARG A 137 -5.52 -3.80 -21.52
CA ARG A 137 -4.43 -4.58 -22.11
C ARG A 137 -3.19 -4.62 -21.22
N ALA A 138 -2.83 -3.52 -20.56
CA ALA A 138 -1.71 -3.50 -19.62
C ALA A 138 -2.02 -4.33 -18.37
N ALA A 139 -3.24 -4.25 -17.84
CA ALA A 139 -3.67 -5.08 -16.72
C ALA A 139 -3.58 -6.58 -17.05
N ALA A 140 -4.08 -6.99 -18.21
CA ALA A 140 -4.00 -8.38 -18.66
C ALA A 140 -2.55 -8.84 -18.80
N ALA A 141 -1.69 -8.04 -19.44
CA ALA A 141 -0.28 -8.37 -19.59
C ALA A 141 0.47 -8.45 -18.25
N MET A 142 0.18 -7.55 -17.30
CA MET A 142 0.74 -7.62 -15.94
C MET A 142 0.26 -8.87 -15.20
N ASP A 143 -1.03 -9.19 -15.31
CA ASP A 143 -1.62 -10.38 -14.70
C ASP A 143 -1.00 -11.66 -15.24
N ASP A 144 -0.81 -11.75 -16.56
CA ASP A 144 -0.13 -12.87 -17.22
C ASP A 144 1.31 -13.01 -16.74
N VAL A 145 2.07 -11.90 -16.71
CA VAL A 145 3.47 -11.92 -16.23
C VAL A 145 3.51 -12.37 -14.78
N ILE A 146 2.67 -11.83 -13.91
CA ILE A 146 2.64 -12.20 -12.48
C ILE A 146 2.13 -13.64 -12.30
N GLY A 147 1.13 -14.08 -13.05
CA GLY A 147 0.55 -15.41 -12.98
C GLY A 147 1.46 -16.50 -13.57
N ASN A 148 2.41 -16.14 -14.44
CA ASN A 148 3.38 -17.05 -15.02
C ASN A 148 4.50 -17.44 -14.03
N HIS A 149 4.12 -18.03 -12.91
CA HIS A 149 5.02 -18.60 -11.91
C HIS A 149 4.37 -19.80 -11.24
N THR A 150 5.17 -20.83 -10.97
CA THR A 150 4.68 -22.07 -10.38
C THR A 150 5.14 -22.20 -8.94
N GLY A 151 4.19 -22.54 -8.06
CA GLY A 151 4.45 -22.77 -6.66
C GLY A 151 4.50 -21.49 -5.84
N VAL A 152 4.16 -21.63 -4.56
CA VAL A 152 4.23 -20.56 -3.57
C VAL A 152 5.12 -21.07 -2.44
N ASP A 153 6.22 -20.39 -2.19
CA ASP A 153 7.16 -20.79 -1.15
C ASP A 153 6.46 -20.84 0.22
N THR A 154 6.90 -21.78 1.08
CA THR A 154 6.27 -22.00 2.38
C THR A 154 6.43 -20.81 3.32
N THR A 155 7.53 -20.06 3.20
CA THR A 155 7.79 -18.88 4.04
C THR A 155 6.76 -17.79 3.77
N TYR A 156 6.45 -17.53 2.50
CA TYR A 156 5.42 -16.55 2.14
C TYR A 156 4.02 -17.00 2.57
N ARG A 157 3.69 -18.29 2.43
CA ARG A 157 2.40 -18.82 2.93
C ARG A 157 2.23 -18.62 4.43
N ASP A 158 3.24 -18.99 5.22
CA ASP A 158 3.23 -18.82 6.67
C ASP A 158 3.19 -17.34 7.07
N LEU A 159 3.91 -16.48 6.34
CA LEU A 159 3.90 -15.03 6.54
C LEU A 159 2.51 -14.44 6.30
N LEU A 160 1.85 -14.85 5.20
CA LEU A 160 0.52 -14.36 4.86
C LEU A 160 -0.50 -14.78 5.92
N MET A 161 -0.46 -16.03 6.39
CA MET A 161 -1.31 -16.49 7.50
C MET A 161 -1.08 -15.69 8.78
N LEU A 162 0.18 -15.41 9.13
CA LEU A 162 0.51 -14.56 10.28
C LEU A 162 -0.03 -13.14 10.11
N LEU A 163 0.15 -12.52 8.94
CA LEU A 163 -0.33 -11.17 8.66
C LEU A 163 -1.85 -11.08 8.66
N ASP A 164 -2.56 -12.09 8.14
CA ASP A 164 -4.01 -12.17 8.19
C ASP A 164 -4.50 -12.28 9.63
N ARG A 165 -3.81 -13.06 10.47
CA ARG A 165 -4.13 -13.13 11.90
C ARG A 165 -3.90 -11.80 12.61
N VAL A 166 -2.79 -11.13 12.32
CA VAL A 166 -2.46 -9.80 12.89
C VAL A 166 -3.49 -8.75 12.45
N ARG A 167 -3.93 -8.79 11.20
CA ARG A 167 -4.95 -7.86 10.66
C ARG A 167 -6.33 -8.11 11.25
N ALA A 168 -6.69 -9.37 11.51
CA ALA A 168 -8.02 -9.77 11.98
C ALA A 168 -8.22 -9.56 13.49
N ASP A 169 -7.14 -9.51 14.28
CA ASP A 169 -7.22 -9.38 15.74
C ASP A 169 -6.85 -7.95 16.19
N PRO A 170 -7.84 -7.09 16.47
CA PRO A 170 -7.58 -5.72 16.88
C PRO A 170 -6.97 -5.61 18.28
N GLN A 171 -6.82 -6.70 19.05
CA GLN A 171 -6.17 -6.70 20.37
C GLN A 171 -4.65 -6.93 20.29
N LEU A 172 -4.13 -7.25 19.11
CA LEU A 172 -2.69 -7.37 18.89
C LEU A 172 -2.09 -5.97 18.76
N HIS A 173 -1.39 -5.54 19.79
CA HIS A 173 -0.80 -4.21 19.88
C HIS A 173 0.71 -4.20 20.10
N ARG A 174 1.26 -5.34 20.56
CA ARG A 174 2.66 -5.51 20.93
C ARG A 174 3.35 -6.54 20.04
N VAL A 175 4.65 -6.33 19.81
CA VAL A 175 5.46 -7.17 18.90
C VAL A 175 5.56 -8.59 19.45
N GLU A 176 5.68 -8.74 20.76
CA GLU A 176 5.79 -10.01 21.47
C GLU A 176 4.58 -10.91 21.22
N GLN A 177 3.37 -10.32 21.11
CA GLN A 177 2.16 -11.06 20.77
C GLN A 177 2.23 -11.61 19.34
N VAL A 178 2.76 -10.83 18.39
CA VAL A 178 2.96 -11.28 17.00
C VAL A 178 4.01 -12.40 16.95
N MET A 179 5.08 -12.30 17.75
CA MET A 179 6.11 -13.34 17.83
C MET A 179 5.55 -14.65 18.40
N ALA A 180 4.67 -14.57 19.40
CA ALA A 180 4.01 -15.75 19.98
C ALA A 180 3.09 -16.49 18.97
N LEU A 181 2.61 -15.80 17.95
CA LEU A 181 1.81 -16.37 16.85
C LEU A 181 2.68 -16.87 15.68
N SER A 182 3.96 -16.50 15.65
CA SER A 182 4.86 -16.84 14.56
C SER A 182 5.33 -18.29 14.69
N THR A 183 5.41 -18.98 13.55
CA THR A 183 6.01 -20.32 13.46
C THR A 183 7.54 -20.29 13.54
N TRP A 184 8.14 -19.09 13.49
CA TRP A 184 9.59 -18.90 13.54
C TRP A 184 10.06 -18.27 14.85
N SER A 185 11.37 -18.36 15.11
CA SER A 185 12.00 -17.57 16.16
C SER A 185 11.92 -16.08 15.86
N GLU A 186 11.94 -15.23 16.89
CA GLU A 186 11.85 -13.77 16.77
C GLU A 186 12.84 -13.20 15.73
N ARG A 187 14.11 -13.62 15.80
CA ARG A 187 15.15 -13.21 14.84
C ARG A 187 14.77 -13.54 13.40
N THR A 188 14.17 -14.71 13.18
CA THR A 188 13.77 -15.16 11.85
C THR A 188 12.54 -14.39 11.38
N THR A 189 11.53 -14.21 12.23
CA THR A 189 10.33 -13.42 11.93
C THR A 189 10.70 -11.99 11.52
N GLN A 190 11.59 -11.33 12.27
CA GLN A 190 12.08 -9.99 11.94
C GLN A 190 12.78 -9.95 10.56
N ARG A 191 13.59 -10.97 10.26
CA ARG A 191 14.27 -11.08 8.96
C ARG A 191 13.29 -11.33 7.82
N VAL A 192 12.29 -12.18 8.02
CA VAL A 192 11.23 -12.47 7.04
C VAL A 192 10.44 -11.20 6.74
N PHE A 193 10.01 -10.46 7.75
CA PHE A 193 9.27 -9.20 7.56
C PHE A 193 10.09 -8.16 6.76
N ARG A 194 11.36 -7.94 7.15
CA ARG A 194 12.24 -7.01 6.43
C ARG A 194 12.44 -7.40 4.97
N ARG A 195 12.60 -8.70 4.67
CA ARG A 195 12.84 -9.18 3.31
C ARG A 195 11.59 -9.23 2.44
N TYR A 196 10.50 -9.78 2.97
CA TYR A 196 9.29 -10.04 2.19
C TYR A 196 8.36 -8.83 2.18
N VAL A 197 8.10 -8.25 3.35
CA VAL A 197 7.18 -7.10 3.48
C VAL A 197 7.92 -5.79 3.20
N GLY A 198 9.22 -5.72 3.49
CA GLY A 198 10.03 -4.53 3.32
C GLY A 198 10.10 -3.62 4.55
N VAL A 199 9.35 -3.95 5.60
CA VAL A 199 9.23 -3.15 6.82
C VAL A 199 9.25 -4.03 8.07
N PRO A 200 9.66 -3.51 9.25
CA PRO A 200 9.66 -4.28 10.49
C PRO A 200 8.26 -4.66 10.97
N VAL A 201 8.15 -5.71 11.79
CA VAL A 201 6.88 -6.16 12.41
C VAL A 201 6.19 -5.03 13.16
N LYS A 202 6.95 -4.27 13.95
CA LYS A 202 6.44 -3.13 14.73
C LYS A 202 5.76 -2.09 13.83
N TRP A 203 6.29 -1.85 12.63
CA TRP A 203 5.74 -0.88 11.69
C TRP A 203 4.38 -1.35 11.17
N VAL A 204 4.28 -2.63 10.76
CA VAL A 204 3.02 -3.23 10.29
C VAL A 204 1.95 -3.16 11.38
N LEU A 205 2.32 -3.49 12.62
CA LEU A 205 1.42 -3.45 13.76
C LEU A 205 0.92 -2.04 14.06
N CYS A 206 1.83 -1.05 14.06
CA CYS A 206 1.47 0.36 14.20
C CYS A 206 0.49 0.81 13.11
N ARG A 207 0.70 0.39 11.85
CA ARG A 207 -0.21 0.72 10.75
C ARG A 207 -1.61 0.14 10.93
N TYR A 208 -1.74 -1.12 11.30
CA TYR A 208 -3.06 -1.70 11.57
C TYR A 208 -3.76 -1.02 12.76
N ARG A 209 -3.02 -0.68 13.82
CA ARG A 209 -3.56 0.10 14.95
C ARG A 209 -4.07 1.47 14.52
N LEU A 210 -3.33 2.20 13.68
CA LEU A 210 -3.76 3.50 13.17
C LEU A 210 -4.96 3.39 12.23
N GLN A 211 -5.04 2.34 11.40
CA GLN A 211 -6.23 2.07 10.59
C GLN A 211 -7.45 1.81 11.47
N HIS A 212 -7.30 1.00 12.52
CA HIS A 212 -8.36 0.77 13.49
C HIS A 212 -8.77 2.06 14.20
N ALA A 213 -7.80 2.90 14.60
CA ALA A 213 -8.06 4.20 15.22
C ALA A 213 -8.90 5.10 14.30
N ALA A 214 -8.53 5.20 13.02
CA ALA A 214 -9.24 6.01 12.04
C ALA A 214 -10.66 5.48 11.76
N LEU A 215 -10.88 4.16 11.74
CA LEU A 215 -12.22 3.58 11.70
C LEU A 215 -13.06 3.96 12.94
N GLN A 216 -12.46 3.94 14.13
CA GLN A 216 -13.15 4.34 15.36
C GLN A 216 -13.50 5.83 15.35
N ILE A 217 -12.62 6.69 14.85
CA ILE A 217 -12.88 8.12 14.68
C ILE A 217 -14.02 8.38 13.68
N GLU A 218 -14.13 7.60 12.61
CA GLU A 218 -15.23 7.69 11.63
C GLU A 218 -16.59 7.25 12.21
N THR A 219 -16.58 6.30 13.14
CA THR A 219 -17.79 5.57 13.56
C THR A 219 -18.30 5.96 14.94
N VAL A 220 -17.46 6.53 15.80
CA VAL A 220 -17.82 6.93 17.16
C VAL A 220 -17.76 8.46 17.27
N PRO A 221 -18.91 9.15 17.37
CA PRO A 221 -18.95 10.58 17.61
C PRO A 221 -18.29 10.96 18.94
N ASP A 222 -17.69 12.15 18.98
CA ASP A 222 -17.11 12.76 20.19
C ASP A 222 -16.11 11.88 20.96
N LEU A 223 -15.40 11.00 20.22
CA LEU A 223 -14.37 10.13 20.76
C LEU A 223 -13.22 10.91 21.39
N ASP A 224 -12.88 10.59 22.65
CA ASP A 224 -11.69 11.12 23.30
C ASP A 224 -10.41 10.49 22.69
N PHE A 225 -9.58 11.33 22.05
CA PHE A 225 -8.36 10.91 21.39
C PHE A 225 -7.24 10.53 22.37
N ALA A 226 -7.22 11.09 23.58
CA ALA A 226 -6.25 10.70 24.61
C ALA A 226 -6.57 9.29 25.11
N ASP A 227 -7.83 9.00 25.40
CA ASP A 227 -8.27 7.66 25.78
C ASP A 227 -8.05 6.65 24.65
N LEU A 228 -8.32 7.05 23.40
CA LEU A 228 -8.06 6.21 22.23
C LEU A 228 -6.56 5.86 22.11
N ALA A 229 -5.69 6.85 22.28
CA ALA A 229 -4.25 6.65 22.23
C ALA A 229 -3.80 5.62 23.27
N VAL A 230 -4.26 5.74 24.52
CA VAL A 230 -3.93 4.79 25.60
C VAL A 230 -4.47 3.40 25.31
N ARG A 231 -5.75 3.26 24.91
CA ARG A 231 -6.36 1.95 24.60
C ARG A 231 -5.61 1.23 23.50
N LEU A 232 -5.15 1.97 22.50
CA LEU A 232 -4.39 1.40 21.39
C LEU A 232 -2.88 1.40 21.65
N GLU A 233 -2.42 1.54 22.90
CA GLU A 233 -1.01 1.39 23.32
C GLU A 233 -0.05 2.44 22.74
N TRP A 234 -0.51 3.67 22.54
CA TRP A 234 0.37 4.85 22.44
C TRP A 234 0.69 5.39 23.82
N TYR A 235 1.89 5.96 23.97
CA TYR A 235 2.35 6.54 25.23
C TYR A 235 1.47 7.73 25.67
N ASP A 236 1.12 8.60 24.71
CA ASP A 236 0.26 9.75 24.92
C ASP A 236 -0.44 10.17 23.60
N GLN A 237 -1.34 11.14 23.70
CA GLN A 237 -2.08 11.68 22.56
C GLN A 237 -1.18 12.38 21.53
N ALA A 238 -0.07 13.01 21.95
CA ALA A 238 0.82 13.73 21.05
C ALA A 238 1.58 12.77 20.14
N HIS A 239 2.09 11.66 20.69
CA HIS A 239 2.70 10.57 19.95
C HIS A 239 1.70 9.94 18.97
N PHE A 240 0.48 9.63 19.43
CA PHE A 240 -0.58 9.12 18.56
C PHE A 240 -0.89 10.09 17.41
N SER A 241 -1.05 11.38 17.70
CA SER A 241 -1.37 12.40 16.69
C SER A 241 -0.26 12.56 15.65
N ASN A 242 1.01 12.48 16.06
CA ASN A 242 2.15 12.53 15.17
C ASN A 242 2.20 11.31 14.23
N ASP A 243 2.01 10.10 14.76
CA ASP A 243 1.95 8.86 13.96
C ASP A 243 0.76 8.86 13.00
N PHE A 244 -0.40 9.32 13.47
CA PHE A 244 -1.61 9.45 12.68
C PHE A 244 -1.43 10.43 11.53
N ARG A 245 -0.84 11.62 11.80
CA ARG A 245 -0.52 12.60 10.77
C ARG A 245 0.53 12.10 9.78
N ALA A 246 1.55 11.40 10.25
CA ALA A 246 2.55 10.81 9.37
C ALA A 246 1.95 9.78 8.40
N MET A 247 0.89 9.08 8.81
CA MET A 247 0.19 8.08 7.99
C MET A 247 -0.89 8.69 7.08
N LEU A 248 -1.75 9.55 7.62
CA LEU A 248 -2.98 10.03 6.98
C LEU A 248 -2.88 11.45 6.43
N GLY A 249 -1.74 12.12 6.63
CA GLY A 249 -1.50 13.50 6.20
C GLY A 249 -2.20 14.57 7.05
N CYS A 250 -3.05 14.18 7.99
CA CYS A 250 -3.81 15.07 8.87
C CYS A 250 -3.88 14.51 10.29
N THR A 251 -4.20 15.36 11.26
CA THR A 251 -4.37 14.99 12.67
C THR A 251 -5.70 14.25 12.89
N PRO A 252 -5.85 13.50 14.01
CA PRO A 252 -7.10 12.84 14.37
C PRO A 252 -8.32 13.78 14.39
N GLY A 253 -8.15 15.02 14.86
CA GLY A 253 -9.22 16.02 14.92
C GLY A 253 -9.64 16.58 13.56
N GLU A 254 -8.66 16.87 12.69
CA GLU A 254 -8.93 17.25 11.29
C GLU A 254 -9.66 16.12 10.56
N TYR A 255 -9.23 14.87 10.78
CA TYR A 255 -9.85 13.68 10.22
C TYR A 255 -11.30 13.51 10.70
N ALA A 256 -11.54 13.62 12.01
CA ALA A 256 -12.88 13.55 12.59
C ALA A 256 -13.81 14.62 11.99
N THR A 257 -13.32 15.85 11.83
CA THR A 257 -14.10 16.95 11.25
C THR A 257 -14.48 16.68 9.80
N LYS A 258 -13.56 16.10 9.01
CA LYS A 258 -13.82 15.74 7.61
C LYS A 258 -14.85 14.62 7.45
N HIS A 259 -14.98 13.76 8.45
CA HIS A 259 -15.84 12.58 8.43
C HIS A 259 -17.08 12.67 9.32
N ARG A 260 -17.26 13.78 10.07
CA ARG A 260 -18.53 14.12 10.73
C ARG A 260 -19.60 14.32 9.65
N ARG A 261 -20.57 13.41 9.62
CA ARG A 261 -21.83 13.59 8.90
C ARG A 261 -22.77 14.47 9.72
#